data_AF-A0A9E3T5F8-F1
#
_entry.id   AF-A0A9E3T5F8-F1
#
_cell.length_a   1.000
_cell.length_b   1.000
_cell.length_c   1.000
_cell.angle_alpha   90.00
_cell.angle_beta   90.00
_cell.angle_gamma   90.00
#
_symmetry.space_group_name_H-M   'P 1'
#
loop_
_entity.id
_entity.type
_entity.pdbx_description
1 polymer ?
#
loop_
_entity_poly.entity_id
_entity_poly.type
_entity_poly.pdbx_seq_one_letter_code
_entity_poly.pdbx_strand_id
1 'polypeptide(L)'
;MREKLRSRQYVMTVHAEEEMDADGLSIFDIENAVLTGRIVERQVDRAKGERKYVIRGRALEGDDTVVVVAKTGPTGKVVVLTVYSE
;
A
#
# COMPACT_ATOMS: atom_id res chain seq x y z
N MET A 1 -0.90 8.09 7.75
CA MET A 1 -0.56 7.33 6.53
C MET A 1 -1.05 8.06 5.28
N ARG A 2 -2.35 8.32 5.11
CA ARG A 2 -2.88 9.06 3.96
C ARG A 2 -2.20 10.41 3.70
N GLU A 3 -1.94 11.20 4.74
CA GLU A 3 -1.20 12.47 4.61
C GLU A 3 0.19 12.27 4.00
N LYS A 4 0.92 11.22 4.42
CA LYS A 4 2.24 10.88 3.88
C LYS A 4 2.18 10.49 2.40
N LEU A 5 1.12 9.83 1.95
CA LEU A 5 0.93 9.58 0.52
C LEU A 5 0.68 10.87 -0.25
N ARG A 6 -0.22 11.74 0.24
CA ARG A 6 -0.50 13.05 -0.39
C ARG A 6 0.75 13.92 -0.54
N SER A 7 1.68 13.83 0.40
CA SER A 7 2.95 14.55 0.39
C SER A 7 4.11 13.78 -0.26
N ARG A 8 3.84 12.66 -0.96
CA ARG A 8 4.85 11.77 -1.57
C ARG A 8 5.96 11.32 -0.60
N GLN A 9 5.60 11.16 0.67
CA GLN A 9 6.46 10.62 1.74
C GLN A 9 6.25 9.11 1.88
N TYR A 10 6.37 8.40 0.77
CA TYR A 10 6.34 6.95 0.74
C TYR A 10 7.43 6.39 -0.18
N VAL A 11 7.71 5.10 -0.03
CA VAL A 11 8.62 4.32 -0.88
C VAL A 11 7.97 2.97 -1.17
N MET A 12 8.30 2.38 -2.30
CA MET A 12 7.96 1.00 -2.64
C MET A 12 9.16 0.09 -2.42
N THR A 13 8.93 -1.12 -1.94
CA THR A 13 9.91 -2.21 -2.05
C THR A 13 9.98 -2.67 -3.50
N VAL A 14 11.12 -3.26 -3.89
CA VAL A 14 11.26 -3.90 -5.22
C VAL A 14 10.16 -4.93 -5.44
N HIS A 15 9.89 -5.78 -4.43
CA HIS A 15 8.80 -6.75 -4.50
C HIS A 15 7.43 -6.10 -4.72
N ALA A 16 7.13 -4.94 -4.11
CA ALA A 16 5.86 -4.26 -4.37
C ALA A 16 5.77 -3.68 -5.78
N GLU A 17 6.89 -3.24 -6.35
CA GLU A 17 6.95 -2.77 -7.73
C GLU A 17 6.75 -3.92 -8.71
N GLU A 18 7.38 -5.07 -8.48
CA GLU A 18 7.24 -6.27 -9.32
C GLU A 18 5.80 -6.80 -9.33
N GLU A 19 5.14 -6.90 -8.17
CA GLU A 19 3.74 -7.34 -8.07
C GLU A 19 2.78 -6.31 -8.68
N MET A 20 3.07 -5.01 -8.53
CA MET A 20 2.30 -3.94 -9.16
C MET A 20 2.32 -4.07 -10.69
N ASP A 21 3.51 -4.27 -11.27
CA ASP A 21 3.69 -4.45 -12.71
C ASP A 21 3.05 -5.76 -13.21
N ALA A 22 3.20 -6.85 -12.44
CA ALA A 22 2.59 -8.15 -12.76
C ALA A 22 1.06 -8.09 -12.87
N ASP A 23 0.42 -7.28 -12.02
CA ASP A 23 -1.03 -7.07 -12.01
C ASP A 23 -1.48 -5.92 -12.94
N GLY A 24 -0.56 -5.31 -13.69
CA GLY A 24 -0.86 -4.20 -14.60
C GLY A 24 -1.35 -2.92 -13.91
N LEU A 25 -1.04 -2.76 -12.62
CA LEU A 25 -1.42 -1.61 -11.83
C LEU A 25 -0.43 -0.47 -12.01
N SER A 26 -0.92 0.76 -12.01
CA SER A 26 -0.08 1.96 -11.97
C SER A 26 0.13 2.43 -10.52
N ILE A 27 1.16 3.26 -10.31
CA ILE A 27 1.37 3.91 -9.01
C ILE A 27 0.14 4.71 -8.55
N PHE A 28 -0.65 5.25 -9.49
CA PHE A 28 -1.84 6.01 -9.17
C PHE A 28 -2.98 5.14 -8.63
N ASP A 29 -3.06 3.87 -9.04
CA ASP A 29 -4.02 2.91 -8.51
C ASP A 29 -3.73 2.62 -7.04
N ILE A 30 -2.45 2.47 -6.70
CA ILE A 30 -1.99 2.23 -5.33
C ILE A 30 -2.24 3.47 -4.46
N GLU A 31 -1.93 4.67 -4.98
CA GLU A 31 -2.23 5.92 -4.28
C GLU A 31 -3.74 6.07 -4.05
N ASN A 32 -4.57 5.84 -5.07
CA ASN A 32 -6.02 5.93 -4.96
C ASN A 32 -6.58 4.91 -3.95
N ALA A 33 -6.12 3.66 -4.02
CA ALA A 33 -6.53 2.59 -3.13
C ALA A 33 -6.24 2.93 -1.66
N VAL A 34 -5.08 3.52 -1.35
CA VAL A 34 -4.74 3.92 0.02
C VAL A 34 -5.49 5.18 0.48
N LEU A 35 -5.71 6.14 -0.43
CA LEU A 35 -6.36 7.41 -0.11
C LEU A 35 -7.87 7.24 0.13
N THR A 36 -8.53 6.36 -0.63
CA THR A 36 -9.99 6.18 -0.60
C THR A 36 -10.42 4.89 0.10
N GLY A 37 -9.55 3.87 0.13
CA GLY A 37 -9.82 2.55 0.70
C GLY A 37 -9.85 2.51 2.23
N ARG A 38 -10.08 1.33 2.78
CA ARG A 38 -10.24 1.09 4.23
C ARG A 38 -9.21 0.09 4.71
N ILE A 39 -8.75 0.28 5.96
CA ILE A 39 -7.91 -0.71 6.62
C ILE A 39 -8.80 -1.90 6.96
N VAL A 40 -8.57 -3.03 6.31
CA VAL A 40 -9.30 -4.29 6.54
C VAL A 40 -8.61 -5.17 7.57
N GLU A 41 -7.28 -5.03 7.72
CA GLU A 41 -6.51 -5.81 8.68
C GLU A 41 -5.33 -5.00 9.26
N ARG A 42 -4.96 -5.32 10.50
CA ARG A 42 -3.76 -4.80 11.17
C ARG A 42 -2.90 -5.98 11.64
N GLN A 43 -1.73 -6.13 11.05
CA GLN A 43 -0.78 -7.18 11.39
C GLN A 43 0.32 -6.62 12.28
N VAL A 44 0.77 -7.42 13.24
CA VAL A 44 1.92 -7.08 14.11
C VAL A 44 3.03 -8.08 13.82
N ASP A 45 4.15 -7.58 13.31
CA ASP A 45 5.38 -8.36 13.22
C ASP A 45 5.90 -8.57 14.66
N ARG A 46 5.72 -9.78 15.19
CA ARG A 46 6.06 -10.09 16.59
C ARG A 46 7.57 -10.01 16.87
N ALA A 47 8.41 -10.18 15.87
CA ALA A 47 9.87 -10.11 16.03
C ALA A 47 10.36 -8.66 16.10
N LYS A 48 9.75 -7.76 15.33
CA LYS A 48 10.19 -6.35 15.22
C LYS A 48 9.27 -5.35 15.94
N GLY A 49 8.10 -5.78 16.39
CA GLY A 49 7.06 -4.90 16.96
C GLY A 49 6.42 -3.97 15.93
N GLU A 50 6.68 -4.17 14.64
CA GLU A 50 6.20 -3.29 13.58
C GLU A 50 4.75 -3.58 13.22
N ARG A 51 3.95 -2.52 13.03
CA ARG A 51 2.56 -2.65 12.57
C ARG A 51 2.49 -2.50 11.06
N LYS A 52 1.90 -3.49 10.41
CA LYS A 52 1.53 -3.46 8.99
C LYS A 52 0.02 -3.30 8.87
N TYR A 53 -0.41 -2.62 7.84
CA TYR A 53 -1.81 -2.33 7.55
C TYR A 53 -2.15 -2.90 6.19
N VAL A 54 -3.19 -3.72 6.13
CA VAL A 54 -3.77 -4.19 4.87
C VAL A 54 -4.91 -3.25 4.53
N ILE A 55 -4.79 -2.61 3.37
CA ILE A 55 -5.70 -1.55 2.94
C ILE A 55 -6.37 -2.04 1.67
N ARG A 56 -7.69 -2.17 1.70
CA ARG A 56 -8.50 -2.53 0.55
C ARG A 56 -9.13 -1.27 -0.03
N GLY A 57 -8.81 -0.98 -1.27
CA GLY A 57 -9.33 0.15 -2.03
C GLY A 57 -9.70 -0.27 -3.44
N ARG A 58 -9.81 0.72 -4.32
CA ARG A 58 -10.06 0.51 -5.74
C ARG A 58 -8.93 1.11 -6.56
N ALA A 59 -8.70 0.55 -7.74
CA ALA A 59 -7.93 1.21 -8.78
C ALA A 59 -8.51 2.61 -9.08
N LEU A 60 -7.71 3.46 -9.71
CA LEU A 60 -8.12 4.80 -10.12
C LEU A 60 -9.18 4.72 -11.22
N GLU A 61 -9.01 3.78 -12.15
CA GLU A 61 -9.93 3.49 -13.22
C GLU A 61 -10.42 2.04 -13.14
N GLY A 62 -11.64 1.78 -13.61
CA GLY A 62 -12.25 0.45 -13.55
C GLY A 62 -12.86 0.09 -12.19
N ASP A 63 -13.22 -1.19 -12.05
CA ASP A 63 -13.86 -1.76 -10.85
C ASP A 63 -12.90 -2.65 -10.03
N ASP A 64 -11.63 -2.71 -10.43
CA ASP A 64 -10.64 -3.58 -9.82
C ASP A 64 -10.41 -3.19 -8.35
N THR A 65 -10.46 -4.21 -7.49
CA THR A 65 -10.14 -4.06 -6.08
C THR A 65 -8.64 -4.19 -5.92
N VAL A 66 -8.02 -3.18 -5.31
CA VAL A 66 -6.58 -3.17 -5.05
C VAL A 66 -6.35 -3.30 -3.56
N VAL A 67 -5.52 -4.25 -3.18
CA VAL A 67 -5.06 -4.45 -1.80
C VAL A 67 -3.61 -4.00 -1.67
N VAL A 68 -3.37 -3.12 -0.71
CA VAL A 68 -2.04 -2.56 -0.42
C VAL A 68 -1.64 -2.94 1.00
N VAL A 69 -0.47 -3.57 1.14
CA VAL A 69 0.13 -3.85 2.45
C VAL A 69 1.24 -2.85 2.72
N ALA A 70 1.07 -2.03 3.75
CA ALA A 70 2.03 -0.96 4.05
C ALA A 70 2.31 -0.81 5.55
N LYS A 71 3.48 -0.24 5.88
CA LYS A 71 3.85 0.16 7.24
C LYS A 71 4.43 1.57 7.29
N THR A 72 4.56 2.12 8.49
CA THR A 72 5.42 3.30 8.69
C THR A 72 6.83 2.83 9.00
N GLY A 73 7.80 3.22 8.16
CA GLY A 73 9.20 2.89 8.35
C GLY A 73 9.90 3.77 9.40
N PRO A 74 11.17 3.47 9.73
CA PRO A 74 11.93 4.17 10.77
C PRO A 74 12.21 5.64 10.44
N THR A 75 12.28 6.01 9.16
CA THR A 75 12.44 7.39 8.69
C THR A 75 11.14 8.19 8.74
N GLY A 76 10.05 7.58 9.21
CA GLY A 76 8.72 8.16 9.13
C GLY A 76 8.10 8.12 7.74
N LYS A 77 8.75 7.60 6.69
CA LYS A 77 8.08 7.37 5.39
C LYS A 77 7.13 6.17 5.46
N VAL A 78 6.10 6.16 4.62
CA VAL A 78 5.30 4.95 4.40
C VAL A 78 6.11 3.99 3.52
N VAL A 79 6.16 2.72 3.88
CA VAL A 79 6.80 1.67 3.08
C VAL A 79 5.69 0.76 2.58
N VAL A 80 5.49 0.74 1.26
CA VAL A 80 4.61 -0.22 0.58
C VAL A 80 5.40 -1.52 0.42
N LEU A 81 4.87 -2.62 0.96
CA LEU A 81 5.57 -3.91 1.07
C LEU A 81 5.21 -4.87 -0.04
N THR A 82 3.92 -4.89 -0.41
CA THR A 82 3.34 -5.66 -1.53
C THR A 82 2.00 -5.04 -1.89
N VAL A 83 1.57 -5.24 -3.12
CA VAL A 83 0.27 -4.84 -3.67
C VAL A 83 -0.26 -5.97 -4.53
N TYR A 84 -1.57 -6.10 -4.65
CA TYR A 84 -2.20 -7.03 -5.59
C TYR A 84 -3.63 -6.61 -5.89
N SER A 85 -4.13 -7.05 -7.03
CA SER A 85 -5.52 -7.00 -7.45
C SER A 85 -6.29 -8.24 -6.94
N GLU A 86 -7.56 -8.07 -6.59
CA GLU A 86 -8.49 -9.18 -6.25
C GLU A 86 -9.42 -9.53 -7.41
#